data_AF-X0ZL98-F1
#
_entry.id   AF-X0ZL98-F1
#
_cell.length_a   1.000
_cell.length_b   1.000
_cell.length_c   1.000
_cell.angle_alpha   90.00
_cell.angle_beta   90.00
_cell.angle_gamma   90.00
#
_symmetry.space_group_name_H-M   'P 1'
#
loop_
_entity.id
_entity.type
_entity.pdbx_description
1 polymer ?
#
loop_
_entity_poly.entity_id
_entity_poly.type
_entity_poly.pdbx_seq_one_letter_code
_entity_poly.pdbx_strand_id
1 'polypeptide(L)'
;QEVGLAPASLDDLQKFSVMQGKVVFSSKSKDELYVDLGVVSSETFNAVLSEKRLRAQLADGGELSLQSLVELFCLYDNVPLEVKIIEGVGENKNVEATLSEAQFSLFRDWVRSRFDRLVILGSLFSDVERAVKLSRHSRDVIKIESLGVLEQVVLCKLGTDAVGLIPTLGRYLKSAVLVPFSPKKIIKAVGSQSFDW
;
A
#
# COMPACT_ATOMS: atom_id res chain seq x y z
N GLN A 1 -16.92 -5.29 -9.24
CA GLN A 1 -16.14 -5.42 -8.00
C GLN A 1 -16.81 -6.51 -7.19
N GLU A 2 -16.21 -7.69 -7.12
CA GLU A 2 -16.72 -8.76 -6.25
C GLU A 2 -16.37 -8.38 -4.81
N VAL A 3 -17.39 -8.18 -3.98
CA VAL A 3 -17.24 -7.85 -2.56
C VAL A 3 -17.58 -9.09 -1.77
N GLY A 4 -16.64 -9.54 -0.92
CA GLY A 4 -16.79 -10.72 -0.07
C GLY A 4 -16.14 -11.97 -0.67
N LEU A 5 -14.80 -11.98 -0.76
CA LEU A 5 -14.07 -13.24 -0.90
C LEU A 5 -14.31 -14.10 0.34
N ALA A 6 -14.30 -15.42 0.16
CA ALA A 6 -14.32 -16.35 1.28
C ALA A 6 -13.18 -15.98 2.24
N PRO A 7 -13.44 -15.93 3.56
CA PRO A 7 -12.40 -15.60 4.51
C PRO A 7 -11.24 -16.60 4.37
N ALA A 8 -10.01 -16.10 4.43
CA ALA A 8 -8.85 -16.98 4.39
C ALA A 8 -8.92 -17.99 5.54
N SER A 9 -8.53 -19.22 5.26
CA SER A 9 -8.43 -20.31 6.22
C SER A 9 -6.96 -20.62 6.51
N LEU A 10 -6.70 -21.38 7.57
CA LEU A 10 -5.36 -21.85 7.89
C LEU A 10 -4.73 -22.68 6.75
N ASP A 11 -5.57 -23.42 6.02
CA ASP A 11 -5.12 -24.28 4.93
C ASP A 11 -4.58 -23.47 3.73
N ASP A 12 -4.92 -22.17 3.66
CA ASP A 12 -4.44 -21.26 2.62
C ASP A 12 -3.02 -20.72 2.92
N LEU A 13 -2.55 -20.82 4.16
CA LEU A 13 -1.22 -20.35 4.64
C LEU A 13 -0.07 -21.31 4.26
N GLN A 14 -0.08 -21.78 3.02
CA GLN A 14 0.97 -22.64 2.49
C GLN A 14 2.11 -21.84 1.90
N LYS A 15 3.28 -22.47 1.85
CA LYS A 15 4.46 -21.91 1.19
C LYS A 15 4.12 -21.57 -0.27
N PHE A 16 4.51 -20.38 -0.68
CA PHE A 16 4.25 -19.76 -1.99
C PHE A 16 2.81 -19.36 -2.29
N SER A 17 1.86 -19.55 -1.36
CA SER A 17 0.52 -18.96 -1.50
C SER A 17 0.61 -17.44 -1.56
N VAL A 18 -0.25 -16.84 -2.38
CA VAL A 18 -0.41 -15.40 -2.51
C VAL A 18 -1.72 -14.99 -1.85
N MET A 19 -1.67 -13.97 -1.00
CA MET A 19 -2.79 -13.55 -0.19
C MET A 19 -2.89 -12.04 -0.10
N GLN A 20 -4.11 -11.54 -0.08
CA GLN A 20 -4.41 -10.14 0.24
C GLN A 20 -4.56 -10.00 1.74
N GLY A 21 -3.95 -8.96 2.30
CA GLY A 21 -4.11 -8.60 3.71
C GLY A 21 -4.09 -7.09 3.90
N LYS A 22 -4.11 -6.64 5.16
CA LYS A 22 -4.00 -5.22 5.51
C LYS A 22 -2.77 -4.98 6.36
N VAL A 23 -2.01 -3.95 6.03
CA VAL A 23 -0.90 -3.51 6.87
C VAL A 23 -1.42 -3.16 8.26
N VAL A 24 -0.71 -3.62 9.29
CA VAL A 24 -0.97 -3.31 10.70
C VAL A 24 0.33 -2.96 11.41
N PHE A 25 0.24 -2.10 12.41
CA PHE A 25 1.37 -1.72 13.27
C PHE A 25 2.57 -1.12 12.53
N SER A 26 2.35 -0.41 11.42
CA SER A 26 3.39 0.11 10.52
C SER A 26 4.40 1.04 11.20
N SER A 27 4.01 1.67 12.31
CA SER A 27 4.84 2.59 13.10
C SER A 27 5.41 1.99 14.39
N LYS A 28 5.06 0.74 14.74
CA LYS A 28 5.43 0.13 16.02
C LYS A 28 6.72 -0.69 15.96
N SER A 29 6.99 -1.32 14.83
CA SER A 29 8.20 -2.11 14.63
C SER A 29 9.29 -1.30 13.94
N LYS A 30 10.55 -1.62 14.25
CA LYS A 30 11.71 -0.96 13.65
C LYS A 30 12.11 -1.61 12.33
N ASP A 31 11.92 -2.92 12.20
CA ASP A 31 12.53 -3.75 11.17
C ASP A 31 11.57 -4.78 10.55
N GLU A 32 10.31 -4.84 10.99
CA GLU A 32 9.30 -5.74 10.44
C GLU A 32 7.98 -5.02 10.11
N LEU A 33 7.46 -5.24 8.91
CA LEU A 33 6.10 -4.86 8.53
C LEU A 33 5.16 -6.05 8.74
N TYR A 34 4.05 -5.82 9.43
CA TYR A 34 3.02 -6.83 9.67
C TYR A 34 1.83 -6.59 8.75
N VAL A 35 1.29 -7.68 8.21
CA VAL A 35 0.09 -7.68 7.37
C VAL A 35 -0.88 -8.69 7.94
N ASP A 36 -2.03 -8.22 8.42
CA ASP A 36 -3.13 -9.07 8.86
C ASP A 36 -3.76 -9.74 7.63
N LEU A 37 -3.77 -11.07 7.63
CA LEU A 37 -4.27 -11.89 6.52
C LEU A 37 -5.77 -12.16 6.61
N GLY A 38 -6.45 -11.69 7.66
CA GLY A 38 -7.90 -11.86 7.82
C GLY A 38 -8.33 -13.33 7.91
N VAL A 39 -7.44 -14.19 8.43
CA VAL A 39 -7.70 -15.64 8.56
C VAL A 39 -8.77 -15.86 9.63
N VAL A 40 -9.82 -16.61 9.28
CA VAL A 40 -10.87 -16.98 10.23
C VAL A 40 -10.39 -18.16 11.08
N SER A 41 -9.82 -17.81 12.22
CA SER A 41 -9.36 -18.75 13.24
C SER A 41 -9.59 -18.18 14.64
N SER A 42 -9.39 -19.01 15.67
CA SER A 42 -9.40 -18.57 17.07
C SER A 42 -8.28 -17.58 17.41
N GLU A 43 -7.31 -17.43 16.52
CA GLU A 43 -6.11 -16.61 16.68
C GLU A 43 -5.88 -15.74 15.42
N THR A 44 -5.16 -14.63 15.56
CA THR A 44 -4.80 -13.74 14.45
C THR A 44 -3.48 -14.19 13.81
N PHE A 45 -3.47 -14.34 12.48
CA PHE A 45 -2.27 -14.69 11.71
C PHE A 45 -1.78 -13.50 10.90
N ASN A 46 -0.53 -13.10 11.13
CA ASN A 46 0.10 -12.01 10.38
C ASN A 46 1.17 -12.56 9.44
N ALA A 47 1.21 -12.02 8.23
CA ALA A 47 2.39 -12.07 7.39
C ALA A 47 3.42 -11.05 7.87
N VAL A 48 4.67 -11.48 7.96
CA VAL A 48 5.80 -10.66 8.42
C VAL A 48 6.78 -10.45 7.26
N LEU A 49 6.98 -9.19 6.91
CA LEU A 49 7.94 -8.76 5.89
C LEU A 49 9.07 -8.02 6.58
N SER A 50 10.28 -8.58 6.55
CA SER A 50 11.45 -7.92 7.14
C SER A 50 11.92 -6.74 6.30
N GLU A 51 12.54 -5.75 6.94
CA GLU A 51 13.14 -4.58 6.32
C GLU A 51 14.13 -5.01 5.22
N LYS A 52 14.94 -6.05 5.48
CA LYS A 52 15.88 -6.61 4.51
C LYS A 52 15.17 -7.06 3.22
N ARG A 53 14.02 -7.73 3.33
CA ARG A 53 13.24 -8.18 2.16
C ARG A 53 12.60 -7.03 1.43
N LEU A 54 12.01 -6.08 2.16
CA LEU A 54 11.41 -4.89 1.55
C LEU A 54 12.46 -4.03 0.84
N ARG A 55 13.66 -3.87 1.41
CA ARG A 55 14.79 -3.23 0.74
C ARG A 55 15.18 -3.96 -0.54
N ALA A 56 15.30 -5.29 -0.49
CA ALA A 56 15.64 -6.08 -1.67
C ALA A 56 14.61 -5.92 -2.80
N GLN A 57 13.32 -5.87 -2.48
CA GLN A 57 12.26 -5.70 -3.48
C GLN A 57 12.12 -4.26 -3.95
N LEU A 58 11.93 -3.32 -3.02
CA LEU A 58 11.53 -1.94 -3.33
C LEU A 58 12.70 -0.99 -3.53
N ALA A 59 13.90 -1.39 -3.09
CA ALA A 59 15.05 -0.51 -3.04
C ALA A 59 16.36 -1.11 -3.58
N ASP A 60 16.29 -2.21 -4.33
CA ASP A 60 17.46 -2.92 -4.86
C ASP A 60 18.54 -3.19 -3.79
N GLY A 61 18.10 -3.49 -2.57
CA GLY A 61 18.96 -3.76 -1.41
C GLY A 61 19.57 -2.53 -0.74
N GLY A 62 19.19 -1.31 -1.13
CA GLY A 62 19.71 -0.07 -0.56
C GLY A 62 19.44 0.13 0.94
N GLU A 63 20.17 1.06 1.55
CA GLU A 63 20.18 1.31 3.00
C GLU A 63 19.01 2.18 3.52
N LEU A 64 17.78 1.85 3.13
CA LEU A 64 16.57 2.55 3.59
C LEU A 64 15.94 1.89 4.81
N SER A 65 15.71 2.66 5.88
CA SER A 65 14.97 2.14 7.04
C SER A 65 13.55 1.73 6.66
N LEU A 66 12.95 0.81 7.43
CA LEU A 66 11.57 0.39 7.25
C LEU A 66 10.61 1.58 7.23
N GLN A 67 10.80 2.54 8.14
CA GLN A 67 9.98 3.74 8.18
C GLN A 67 10.10 4.59 6.90
N SER A 68 11.30 4.66 6.30
CA SER A 68 11.47 5.32 5.01
C SER A 68 10.72 4.57 3.90
N LEU A 69 10.74 3.24 3.91
CA LEU A 69 9.99 2.42 2.95
C LEU A 69 8.47 2.58 3.13
N VAL A 70 7.99 2.61 4.37
CA VAL A 70 6.59 2.87 4.72
C VAL A 70 6.13 4.21 4.17
N GLU A 71 6.91 5.27 4.39
CA GLU A 71 6.60 6.61 3.88
C GLU A 71 6.63 6.67 2.35
N LEU A 72 7.68 6.13 1.73
CA LEU A 72 7.89 6.21 0.28
C LEU A 72 6.84 5.42 -0.50
N PHE A 73 6.47 4.22 -0.03
CA PHE A 73 5.55 3.31 -0.72
C PHE A 73 4.14 3.30 -0.12
N CYS A 74 3.86 4.22 0.80
CA CYS A 74 2.57 4.36 1.46
C CYS A 74 2.10 3.08 2.16
N LEU A 75 3.00 2.35 2.83
CA LEU A 75 2.70 1.10 3.55
C LEU A 75 2.20 1.39 4.97
N TYR A 76 1.20 2.27 5.10
CA TYR A 76 0.61 2.64 6.38
C TYR A 76 -0.49 1.67 6.80
N ASP A 77 -0.85 1.71 8.08
CA ASP A 77 -1.96 0.91 8.63
C ASP A 77 -3.23 1.00 7.76
N ASN A 78 -3.86 -0.16 7.56
CA ASN A 78 -5.06 -0.40 6.73
C ASN A 78 -4.85 -0.40 5.22
N VAL A 79 -3.65 -0.13 4.71
CA VAL A 79 -3.37 -0.27 3.28
C VAL A 79 -3.48 -1.74 2.89
N PRO A 80 -4.29 -2.09 1.87
CA PRO A 80 -4.33 -3.44 1.35
C PRO A 80 -3.00 -3.76 0.69
N LEU A 81 -2.44 -4.92 1.00
CA LEU A 81 -1.16 -5.37 0.50
C LEU A 81 -1.24 -6.84 0.12
N GLU A 82 -0.85 -7.15 -1.12
CA GLU A 82 -0.71 -8.54 -1.53
C GLU A 82 0.69 -9.08 -1.20
N VAL A 83 0.70 -10.19 -0.50
CA VAL A 83 1.91 -10.84 0.01
C VAL A 83 1.99 -12.27 -0.49
N LYS A 84 3.21 -12.76 -0.64
CA LYS A 84 3.52 -14.16 -0.96
C LYS A 84 4.21 -14.80 0.24
N ILE A 85 3.66 -15.91 0.69
CA ILE A 85 4.19 -16.67 1.82
C ILE A 85 5.50 -17.35 1.38
N ILE A 86 6.57 -17.15 2.13
CA ILE A 86 7.89 -17.75 1.88
C ILE A 86 8.03 -19.06 2.66
N GLU A 87 7.47 -19.07 3.87
CA GLU A 87 7.47 -20.21 4.77
C GLU A 87 6.12 -20.27 5.46
N GLY A 88 5.55 -21.48 5.52
CA GLY A 88 4.23 -21.70 6.12
C GLY A 88 4.22 -21.43 7.62
N VAL A 89 3.07 -21.64 8.25
CA VAL A 89 2.87 -21.37 9.69
C VAL A 89 3.88 -22.12 10.54
N GLY A 90 4.81 -21.37 11.15
CA GLY A 90 5.68 -21.85 12.23
C GLY A 90 4.99 -21.78 13.59
N GLU A 91 5.70 -22.16 14.66
CA GLU A 91 5.14 -22.21 16.02
C GLU A 91 4.60 -20.86 16.54
N ASN A 92 5.10 -19.74 15.99
CA ASN A 92 4.86 -18.38 16.50
C ASN A 92 3.69 -17.62 15.84
N LYS A 93 2.78 -18.29 15.11
CA LYS A 93 1.53 -17.70 14.56
C LYS A 93 1.72 -16.56 13.55
N ASN A 94 2.96 -16.29 13.18
CA ASN A 94 3.35 -15.40 12.11
C ASN A 94 3.89 -16.23 10.95
N VAL A 95 3.58 -15.82 9.73
CA VAL A 95 4.11 -16.43 8.50
C VAL A 95 5.10 -15.49 7.85
N GLU A 96 6.25 -16.00 7.46
CA GLU A 96 7.22 -15.19 6.75
C GLU A 96 6.72 -14.92 5.32
N ALA A 97 6.79 -13.65 4.91
CA ALA A 97 6.28 -13.24 3.62
C ALA A 97 7.19 -12.24 2.91
N THR A 98 6.90 -12.05 1.62
CA THR A 98 7.44 -11.03 0.73
C THR A 98 6.28 -10.35 0.01
N LEU A 99 6.48 -9.18 -0.62
CA LEU A 99 5.46 -8.64 -1.52
C LEU A 99 5.25 -9.63 -2.67
N SER A 100 4.00 -9.84 -3.08
CA SER A 100 3.73 -10.62 -4.29
C SER A 100 4.33 -9.94 -5.51
N GLU A 101 4.52 -10.70 -6.58
CA GLU A 101 4.99 -10.19 -7.87
C GLU A 101 4.02 -9.15 -8.45
N ALA A 102 2.71 -9.30 -8.22
CA ALA A 102 1.70 -8.35 -8.64
C ALA A 102 1.75 -7.05 -7.82
N GLN A 103 1.91 -7.14 -6.49
CA GLN A 103 2.07 -5.97 -5.62
C GLN A 103 3.34 -5.19 -5.94
N PHE A 104 4.44 -5.91 -6.16
CA PHE A 104 5.68 -5.30 -6.59
C PHE A 104 5.54 -4.60 -7.95
N SER A 105 4.90 -5.26 -8.92
CA SER A 105 4.63 -4.67 -10.24
C SER A 105 3.76 -3.42 -10.16
N LEU A 106 2.75 -3.40 -9.28
CA LEU A 106 1.91 -2.22 -9.04
C LEU A 106 2.75 -1.01 -8.61
N PHE A 107 3.63 -1.19 -7.61
CA PHE A 107 4.51 -0.11 -7.16
C PHE A 107 5.48 0.34 -8.24
N ARG A 108 6.09 -0.62 -8.97
CA ARG A 108 6.96 -0.31 -10.10
C ARG A 108 6.23 0.54 -11.15
N ASP A 109 5.02 0.16 -11.54
CA ASP A 109 4.25 0.86 -12.55
C ASP A 109 3.84 2.27 -12.09
N TRP A 110 3.50 2.42 -10.80
CA TRP A 110 3.24 3.72 -10.21
C TRP A 110 4.47 4.63 -10.26
N VAL A 111 5.65 4.13 -9.89
CA VAL A 111 6.91 4.88 -9.99
C VAL A 111 7.24 5.24 -11.44
N ARG A 112 7.15 4.28 -12.36
CA ARG A 112 7.45 4.49 -13.79
C ARG A 112 6.50 5.47 -14.46
N SER A 113 5.25 5.54 -14.00
CA SER A 113 4.27 6.49 -14.55
C SER A 113 4.66 7.96 -14.33
N ARG A 114 5.52 8.26 -13.34
CA ARG A 114 5.92 9.62 -12.93
C ARG A 114 4.78 10.54 -12.47
N PHE A 115 3.57 10.02 -12.34
CA PHE A 115 2.42 10.74 -11.80
C PHE A 115 2.32 10.54 -10.29
N ASP A 116 2.18 11.66 -9.58
CA ASP A 116 1.84 11.64 -8.16
C ASP A 116 0.46 11.00 -7.93
N ARG A 117 0.34 10.29 -6.82
CA ARG A 117 -0.91 9.67 -6.36
C ARG A 117 -1.19 10.09 -4.94
N LEU A 118 -2.46 10.31 -4.64
CA LEU A 118 -2.91 10.49 -3.26
C LEU A 118 -3.68 9.24 -2.83
N VAL A 119 -3.07 8.46 -1.95
CA VAL A 119 -3.70 7.31 -1.30
C VAL A 119 -4.58 7.83 -0.18
N ILE A 120 -5.83 7.40 -0.15
CA ILE A 120 -6.86 7.84 0.79
C ILE A 120 -7.40 6.61 1.49
N LEU A 121 -7.22 6.55 2.81
CA LEU A 121 -7.65 5.44 3.66
C LEU A 121 -8.81 5.89 4.54
N GLY A 122 -9.80 5.02 4.72
CA GLY A 122 -10.99 5.31 5.52
C GLY A 122 -12.05 6.12 4.77
N SER A 123 -12.19 5.95 3.45
CA SER A 123 -13.22 6.64 2.65
C SER A 123 -13.75 5.80 1.50
N LEU A 124 -15.05 5.88 1.28
CA LEU A 124 -15.70 5.26 0.11
C LEU A 124 -15.31 6.01 -1.16
N PHE A 125 -15.33 5.29 -2.29
CA PHE A 125 -15.13 5.88 -3.61
C PHE A 125 -16.02 7.11 -3.85
N SER A 126 -17.32 7.01 -3.53
CA SER A 126 -18.28 8.10 -3.70
C SER A 126 -17.96 9.35 -2.88
N ASP A 127 -17.36 9.16 -1.70
CA ASP A 127 -16.94 10.28 -0.86
C ASP A 127 -15.74 11.00 -1.45
N VAL A 128 -14.77 10.25 -1.96
CA VAL A 128 -13.59 10.81 -2.64
C VAL A 128 -13.98 11.53 -3.92
N GLU A 129 -14.85 10.93 -4.73
CA GLU A 129 -15.37 11.58 -5.95
C GLU A 129 -16.08 12.90 -5.62
N ARG A 130 -16.93 12.89 -4.60
CA ARG A 130 -17.60 14.09 -4.10
C ARG A 130 -16.59 15.14 -3.61
N ALA A 131 -15.55 14.74 -2.87
CA ALA A 131 -14.52 15.65 -2.40
C ALA A 131 -13.74 16.30 -3.55
N VAL A 132 -13.39 15.53 -4.59
CA VAL A 132 -12.72 16.05 -5.81
C VAL A 132 -13.59 17.06 -6.53
N LYS A 133 -14.90 16.79 -6.64
CA LYS A 133 -15.86 17.72 -7.26
C LYS A 133 -16.04 19.02 -6.45
N LEU A 134 -16.26 18.90 -5.14
CA LEU A 134 -16.50 20.06 -4.26
C LEU A 134 -15.26 20.94 -4.09
N SER A 135 -14.07 20.35 -4.11
CA SER A 135 -12.79 21.06 -4.07
C SER A 135 -12.41 21.72 -5.40
N ARG A 136 -13.18 21.49 -6.48
CA ARG A 136 -12.95 21.98 -7.85
C ARG A 136 -11.67 21.43 -8.50
N HIS A 137 -11.17 20.29 -8.04
CA HIS A 137 -9.98 19.62 -8.57
C HIS A 137 -10.27 18.52 -9.61
N SER A 138 -11.51 18.41 -10.12
CA SER A 138 -11.83 17.43 -11.18
C SER A 138 -10.96 17.57 -12.44
N ARG A 139 -10.44 18.77 -12.72
CA ARG A 139 -9.51 19.00 -13.84
C ARG A 139 -8.07 18.59 -13.55
N ASP A 140 -7.71 18.41 -12.28
CA ASP A 140 -6.35 18.08 -11.81
C ASP A 140 -6.17 16.57 -11.56
N VAL A 141 -7.26 15.81 -11.65
CA VAL A 141 -7.31 14.37 -11.44
C VAL A 141 -7.49 13.66 -12.78
N ILE A 142 -6.72 12.59 -13.03
CA ILE A 142 -6.88 11.71 -14.19
C ILE A 142 -8.03 10.73 -13.94
N LYS A 143 -7.97 10.03 -12.80
CA LYS A 143 -8.98 9.06 -12.37
C LYS A 143 -8.86 8.80 -10.86
N ILE A 144 -9.89 8.19 -10.31
CA ILE A 144 -9.89 7.62 -8.96
C ILE A 144 -9.94 6.10 -9.12
N GLU A 145 -9.08 5.39 -8.41
CA GLU A 145 -9.00 3.92 -8.42
C GLU A 145 -9.31 3.40 -7.01
N SER A 146 -9.94 2.23 -6.91
CA SER A 146 -10.20 1.58 -5.63
C SER A 146 -9.18 0.47 -5.39
N LEU A 147 -8.47 0.55 -4.26
CA LEU A 147 -7.67 -0.56 -3.74
C LEU A 147 -8.50 -1.47 -2.82
N GLY A 148 -9.52 -0.90 -2.20
CA GLY A 148 -10.45 -1.60 -1.33
C GLY A 148 -11.76 -0.81 -1.18
N VAL A 149 -12.62 -1.25 -0.27
CA VAL A 149 -13.92 -0.58 -0.02
C VAL A 149 -13.69 0.81 0.56
N LEU A 150 -12.69 0.96 1.45
CA LEU A 150 -12.39 2.21 2.14
C LEU A 150 -11.03 2.79 1.74
N GLU A 151 -10.41 2.24 0.71
CA GLU A 151 -9.06 2.57 0.29
C GLU A 151 -9.08 2.96 -1.19
N GLN A 152 -8.87 4.25 -1.45
CA GLN A 152 -8.96 4.85 -2.77
C GLN A 152 -7.64 5.52 -3.15
N VAL A 153 -7.39 5.67 -4.45
CA VAL A 153 -6.20 6.32 -4.98
C VAL A 153 -6.63 7.36 -6.00
N VAL A 154 -6.28 8.62 -5.75
CA VAL A 154 -6.47 9.71 -6.71
C VAL A 154 -5.20 9.83 -7.53
N LEU A 155 -5.30 9.59 -8.84
CA LEU A 155 -4.20 9.78 -9.79
C LEU A 155 -4.16 11.24 -10.24
N CYS A 156 -3.07 11.95 -9.94
CA CYS A 156 -2.91 13.35 -10.29
C CYS A 156 -2.51 13.53 -11.76
N LYS A 157 -2.87 14.66 -12.37
CA LYS A 157 -2.36 15.08 -13.68
C LYS A 157 -0.94 15.65 -13.58
N LEU A 158 -0.30 15.79 -14.75
CA LEU A 158 0.97 16.52 -14.84
C LEU A 158 0.81 17.94 -14.28
N GLY A 159 1.75 18.33 -13.43
CA GLY A 159 1.74 19.65 -12.76
C GLY A 159 0.88 19.71 -11.49
N THR A 160 0.24 18.60 -11.09
CA THR A 160 -0.48 18.50 -9.82
C THR A 160 0.28 17.57 -8.87
N ASP A 161 0.72 18.11 -7.74
CA ASP A 161 1.37 17.33 -6.68
C ASP A 161 0.33 16.80 -5.69
N ALA A 162 0.46 15.53 -5.27
CA ALA A 162 -0.49 14.92 -4.33
C ALA A 162 -0.55 15.67 -2.99
N VAL A 163 0.58 16.21 -2.54
CA VAL A 163 0.68 17.03 -1.32
C VAL A 163 -0.23 18.26 -1.39
N GLY A 164 -0.34 18.89 -2.57
CA GLY A 164 -1.18 20.07 -2.77
C GLY A 164 -2.69 19.78 -2.67
N LEU A 165 -3.11 18.55 -2.93
CA LEU A 165 -4.49 18.11 -2.82
C LEU A 165 -4.92 17.80 -1.38
N ILE A 166 -3.98 17.55 -0.46
CA ILE A 166 -4.28 17.18 0.93
C ILE A 166 -5.17 18.21 1.63
N PRO A 167 -4.85 19.52 1.69
CA PRO A 167 -5.69 20.49 2.40
C PRO A 167 -7.05 20.75 1.72
N THR A 168 -7.15 20.53 0.40
CA THR A 168 -8.36 20.83 -0.39
C THR A 168 -9.34 19.66 -0.41
N LEU A 169 -8.84 18.42 -0.44
CA LEU A 169 -9.67 17.21 -0.28
C LEU A 169 -9.93 16.87 1.18
N GLY A 170 -8.92 17.03 2.05
CA GLY A 170 -8.99 16.67 3.47
C GLY A 170 -10.10 17.41 4.24
N ARG A 171 -10.47 18.64 3.83
CA ARG A 171 -11.62 19.36 4.43
C ARG A 171 -12.96 18.63 4.25
N TYR A 172 -13.09 17.81 3.20
CA TYR A 172 -14.28 17.01 2.90
C TYR A 172 -14.15 15.57 3.39
N LEU A 173 -12.92 15.08 3.57
CA LEU A 173 -12.60 13.70 3.99
C LEU A 173 -12.01 13.69 5.41
N LYS A 174 -12.76 14.22 6.38
CA LYS A 174 -12.24 14.56 7.72
C LYS A 174 -11.73 13.37 8.54
N SER A 175 -12.30 12.17 8.33
CA SER A 175 -11.90 10.94 9.01
C SER A 175 -10.85 10.13 8.23
N ALA A 176 -10.48 10.59 7.03
CA ALA A 176 -9.61 9.85 6.16
C ALA A 176 -8.14 10.18 6.42
N VAL A 177 -7.27 9.19 6.21
CA VAL A 177 -5.82 9.40 6.16
C VAL A 177 -5.43 9.63 4.71
N LEU A 178 -4.76 10.74 4.44
CA LEU A 178 -4.35 11.17 3.10
C LEU A 178 -2.83 11.08 3.00
N VAL A 179 -2.34 10.19 2.15
CA VAL A 179 -0.92 9.86 2.03
C VAL A 179 -0.43 10.10 0.60
N PRO A 180 0.58 10.97 0.40
CA PRO A 180 1.10 11.25 -0.94
C PRO A 180 2.13 10.20 -1.37
N PHE A 181 1.84 9.48 -2.44
CA PHE A 181 2.80 8.65 -3.16
C PHE A 181 3.45 9.50 -4.26
N SER A 182 4.76 9.75 -4.14
CA SER A 182 5.49 10.60 -5.10
C SER A 182 6.63 9.83 -5.77
N PRO A 183 6.49 9.44 -7.06
CA PRO A 183 7.56 8.82 -7.83
C PRO A 183 8.86 9.61 -7.80
N LYS A 184 8.78 10.94 -7.79
CA LYS A 184 9.96 11.82 -7.72
C LYS A 184 10.75 11.62 -6.42
N LYS A 185 10.06 11.49 -5.28
CA LYS A 185 10.72 11.23 -3.99
C LYS A 185 11.35 9.84 -3.95
N ILE A 186 10.64 8.83 -4.46
CA ILE A 186 11.12 7.45 -4.53
C ILE A 186 12.37 7.37 -5.40
N ILE A 187 12.33 7.88 -6.63
CA ILE A 187 13.49 7.88 -7.54
C ILE A 187 14.69 8.61 -6.93
N LYS A 188 14.46 9.70 -6.18
CA LYS A 188 15.54 10.42 -5.50
C LYS A 188 16.18 9.58 -4.38
N ALA A 189 15.39 8.81 -3.65
CA ALA A 189 15.86 8.01 -2.52
C ALA A 189 16.50 6.68 -2.96
N VAL A 190 15.96 6.07 -4.02
CA VAL A 190 16.26 4.69 -4.42
C VAL A 190 17.10 4.61 -5.71
N GLY A 191 17.06 5.64 -6.55
CA GLY A 191 17.57 5.60 -7.92
C GLY A 191 16.50 5.16 -8.92
N SER A 192 16.61 5.63 -10.18
CA SER A 192 15.65 5.24 -11.23
C SER A 192 15.87 3.81 -11.73
N GLN A 193 17.11 3.33 -11.68
CA GLN A 193 17.53 2.03 -12.21
C GLN A 193 16.83 0.86 -11.51
N SER A 194 16.46 1.05 -10.24
CA SER A 194 15.75 0.06 -9.42
C SER A 194 14.36 -0.31 -9.95
N PHE A 195 13.85 0.42 -10.96
CA PHE A 195 12.54 0.20 -11.58
C PHE A 195 12.59 0.02 -13.11
N ASP A 196 13.78 -0.16 -13.69
CA ASP A 196 13.97 -0.24 -15.15
C ASP A 196 13.71 -1.65 -15.74
N TRP A 197 13.55 -2.68 -14.89
CA TRP A 197 13.34 -4.09 -15.26
C TRP A 197 11.88 -4.54 -15.11
#